data_AF-A0A9D5IHH9-F1
#
_entry.id   AF-A0A9D5IHH9-F1
#
_cell.length_a   1.000
_cell.length_b   1.000
_cell.length_c   1.000
_cell.angle_alpha   90.00
_cell.angle_beta   90.00
_cell.angle_gamma   90.00
#
_symmetry.space_group_name_H-M   'P 1'
#
loop_
_entity.id
_entity.type
_entity.pdbx_description
1 polymer ?
#
loop_
_entity_poly.entity_id
_entity_poly.type
_entity_poly.pdbx_seq_one_letter_code
_entity_poly.pdbx_strand_id
1 'polypeptide(L)'
;MFSFVVRILRHLTEASTLIAMIAFALLMLPTPLNLDTLSLERATLNHGKFVVASLMAAKPVYTLRGFTMVGVADHDEFIERGAVLKGDRLAIEQGKRIIVVGTLRVIRHRACVVEGVAVPEWYEIRVAEQ
;
A
#
# COMPACT_ATOMS: atom_id res chain seq x y z
N MET A 1 -46.36 -6.18 30.54
CA MET A 1 -45.00 -6.58 30.97
C MET A 1 -44.28 -7.46 29.94
N PHE A 2 -44.93 -8.52 29.40
CA PHE A 2 -44.36 -9.40 28.36
C PHE A 2 -43.89 -8.70 27.06
N SER A 3 -44.64 -7.70 26.59
CA SER A 3 -44.30 -6.95 25.36
C SER A 3 -42.98 -6.15 25.45
N PHE A 4 -42.58 -5.74 26.65
CA PHE A 4 -41.36 -4.94 26.86
C PHE A 4 -40.09 -5.81 26.83
N VAL A 5 -40.15 -7.02 27.40
CA VAL A 5 -39.04 -7.97 27.43
C VAL A 5 -38.71 -8.51 26.03
N VAL A 6 -39.72 -8.80 25.21
CA VAL A 6 -39.53 -9.25 23.81
C VAL A 6 -38.88 -8.16 22.95
N ARG A 7 -39.21 -6.88 23.21
CA ARG A 7 -38.62 -5.73 22.49
C ARG A 7 -37.15 -5.52 22.83
N ILE A 8 -36.76 -5.70 24.10
CA ILE A 8 -35.36 -5.65 24.54
C ILE A 8 -34.54 -6.83 23.98
N LEU A 9 -35.08 -8.05 24.02
CA LEU A 9 -34.41 -9.23 23.49
C LEU A 9 -34.16 -9.12 21.98
N ARG A 10 -35.11 -8.56 21.22
CA ARG A 10 -34.98 -8.34 19.78
C ARG A 10 -33.91 -7.28 19.43
N HIS A 11 -33.83 -6.18 20.19
CA HIS A 11 -32.76 -5.19 20.01
C HIS A 11 -31.37 -5.73 20.39
N LEU A 12 -31.28 -6.61 21.38
CA LEU A 12 -30.03 -7.28 21.74
C LEU A 12 -29.55 -8.23 20.63
N THR A 13 -30.45 -8.97 19.96
CA THR A 13 -30.11 -9.81 18.80
C THR A 13 -29.73 -9.01 17.56
N GLU A 14 -30.39 -7.89 17.29
CA GLU A 14 -30.06 -7.00 16.16
C GLU A 14 -28.69 -6.33 16.35
N ALA A 15 -28.38 -5.86 17.56
CA ALA A 15 -27.08 -5.27 17.88
C ALA A 15 -25.94 -6.30 17.81
N SER A 16 -26.14 -7.52 18.30
CA SER A 16 -25.13 -8.58 18.22
C SER A 16 -24.90 -9.09 16.80
N THR A 17 -25.94 -9.10 15.96
CA THR A 17 -25.79 -9.42 14.52
C THR A 17 -25.02 -8.33 13.79
N LEU A 18 -25.30 -7.04 14.06
CA LEU A 18 -24.56 -5.92 13.49
C LEU A 18 -23.08 -5.93 13.89
N ILE A 19 -22.79 -6.19 15.18
CA ILE A 19 -21.41 -6.32 15.68
C ILE A 19 -20.68 -7.48 15.00
N ALA A 20 -21.34 -8.64 14.85
CA ALA A 20 -20.77 -9.79 14.16
C ALA A 20 -20.48 -9.50 12.68
N MET A 21 -21.37 -8.79 11.98
CA MET A 21 -21.15 -8.38 10.59
C MET A 21 -19.99 -7.38 10.45
N ILE A 22 -19.88 -6.41 11.37
CA ILE A 22 -18.76 -5.45 11.38
C ILE A 22 -17.44 -6.17 11.66
N ALA A 23 -17.40 -7.05 12.65
CA ALA A 23 -16.22 -7.84 12.97
C ALA A 23 -15.81 -8.76 11.80
N PHE A 24 -16.79 -9.41 11.15
CA PHE A 24 -16.55 -10.23 9.96
C PHE A 24 -16.04 -9.40 8.79
N ALA A 25 -16.62 -8.23 8.52
CA ALA A 25 -16.15 -7.31 7.49
C ALA A 25 -14.72 -6.81 7.76
N LEU A 26 -14.37 -6.53 9.02
CA LEU A 26 -13.02 -6.15 9.43
C LEU A 26 -12.00 -7.29 9.22
N LEU A 27 -12.40 -8.54 9.49
CA LEU A 27 -11.56 -9.73 9.24
C LEU A 27 -11.34 -10.00 7.75
N MET A 28 -12.25 -9.52 6.89
CA MET A 28 -12.17 -9.68 5.43
C MET A 28 -11.39 -8.56 4.75
N LEU A 29 -10.86 -7.58 5.50
CA LEU A 29 -9.99 -6.57 4.91
C LEU A 29 -8.70 -7.24 4.41
N PRO A 30 -8.32 -7.04 3.13
CA PRO A 30 -7.13 -7.65 2.60
C PRO A 30 -5.91 -7.14 3.38
N THR A 31 -5.11 -8.07 3.89
CA THR A 31 -3.82 -7.73 4.51
C THR A 31 -3.00 -6.91 3.53
N PRO A 32 -2.53 -5.70 3.91
CA PRO A 32 -1.75 -4.86 3.02
C PRO A 32 -0.54 -5.63 2.45
N LEU A 33 -0.32 -5.52 1.14
CA LEU A 33 0.89 -6.05 0.53
C LEU A 33 2.11 -5.35 1.13
N ASN A 34 3.01 -6.09 1.74
CA ASN A 34 4.26 -5.53 2.23
C ASN A 34 5.21 -5.25 1.05
N LEU A 35 5.34 -3.98 0.65
CA LEU A 35 6.25 -3.61 -0.43
C LEU A 35 7.70 -3.82 -0.06
N ASP A 36 8.06 -3.72 1.23
CA ASP A 36 9.45 -3.86 1.69
C ASP A 36 10.07 -5.18 1.26
N THR A 37 9.27 -6.24 1.18
CA THR A 37 9.73 -7.59 0.86
C THR A 37 9.01 -8.17 -0.35
N LEU A 38 8.34 -7.34 -1.16
CA LEU A 38 7.58 -7.84 -2.30
C LEU A 38 8.55 -8.30 -3.40
N SER A 39 8.46 -9.58 -3.77
CA SER A 39 9.26 -10.15 -4.86
C SER A 39 8.76 -9.68 -6.22
N LEU A 40 9.65 -9.64 -7.22
CA LEU A 40 9.29 -9.29 -8.60
C LEU A 40 8.24 -10.23 -9.19
N GLU A 41 8.33 -11.53 -8.92
CA GLU A 41 7.35 -12.53 -9.38
C GLU A 41 5.95 -12.20 -8.83
N ARG A 42 5.83 -12.03 -7.51
CA ARG A 42 4.54 -11.71 -6.88
C ARG A 42 4.03 -10.33 -7.31
N ALA A 43 4.91 -9.36 -7.51
CA ALA A 43 4.54 -8.06 -8.04
C ALA A 43 4.00 -8.17 -9.47
N THR A 44 4.63 -8.99 -10.32
CA THR A 44 4.21 -9.22 -11.71
C THR A 44 2.81 -9.85 -11.77
N LEU A 45 2.52 -10.82 -10.91
CA LEU A 45 1.18 -11.41 -10.78
C LEU A 45 0.10 -10.41 -10.33
N ASN A 46 0.51 -9.30 -9.72
CA ASN A 46 -0.37 -8.23 -9.24
C ASN A 46 -0.24 -6.93 -10.06
N HIS A 47 0.52 -6.95 -11.16
CA HIS A 47 0.70 -5.79 -12.01
C HIS A 47 -0.66 -5.30 -12.52
N GLY A 48 -0.91 -4.01 -12.38
CA GLY A 48 -2.12 -3.34 -12.82
C GLY A 48 -3.32 -3.49 -11.90
N LYS A 49 -3.20 -4.26 -10.81
CA LYS A 49 -4.29 -4.42 -9.83
C LYS A 49 -4.30 -3.27 -8.83
N PHE A 50 -5.51 -2.92 -8.39
CA PHE A 50 -5.71 -2.02 -7.26
C PHE A 50 -5.42 -2.78 -5.96
N VAL A 51 -4.57 -2.23 -5.11
CA VAL A 51 -4.06 -2.89 -3.90
C VAL A 51 -4.03 -1.93 -2.73
N VAL A 52 -4.12 -2.49 -1.52
CA VAL A 52 -3.65 -1.84 -0.30
C VAL A 52 -2.24 -2.35 -0.04
N ALA A 53 -1.29 -1.45 0.15
CA ALA A 53 0.10 -1.77 0.33
C ALA A 53 0.67 -1.05 1.55
N SER A 54 1.63 -1.67 2.22
CA SER A 54 2.38 -1.08 3.32
C SER A 54 3.85 -1.00 2.97
N LEU A 55 4.52 0.07 3.40
CA LEU A 55 5.94 0.25 3.19
C LEU A 55 6.57 1.09 4.31
N MET A 56 7.85 0.87 4.57
CA MET A 56 8.66 1.71 5.44
C MET A 56 9.32 2.82 4.61
N ALA A 57 9.05 4.09 4.93
CA ALA A 57 9.69 5.22 4.26
C ALA A 57 11.17 5.30 4.66
N ALA A 58 12.06 4.62 3.94
CA ALA A 58 13.46 4.49 4.36
C ALA A 58 14.40 5.45 3.62
N LYS A 59 13.98 5.94 2.44
CA LYS A 59 14.68 6.98 1.67
C LYS A 59 14.08 8.36 1.96
N PRO A 60 14.83 9.47 1.75
CA PRO A 60 14.28 10.81 1.87
C PRO A 60 13.02 10.98 1.02
N VAL A 61 11.94 11.45 1.65
CA VAL A 61 10.68 11.76 0.97
C VAL A 61 10.83 13.09 0.24
N TYR A 62 10.42 13.14 -1.01
CA TYR A 62 10.46 14.37 -1.80
C TYR A 62 9.23 14.49 -2.68
N THR A 63 8.98 15.72 -3.15
CA THR A 63 7.88 16.02 -4.04
C THR A 63 8.42 16.44 -5.41
N LEU A 64 7.82 15.92 -6.47
CA LEU A 64 8.10 16.31 -7.84
C LEU A 64 6.79 16.43 -8.62
N ARG A 65 6.54 17.62 -9.20
CA ARG A 65 5.36 17.91 -10.03
C ARG A 65 4.02 17.56 -9.37
N GLY A 66 3.88 17.87 -8.08
CA GLY A 66 2.65 17.63 -7.30
C GLY A 66 2.44 16.18 -6.88
N PHE A 67 3.49 15.35 -6.96
CA PHE A 67 3.48 13.98 -6.46
C PHE A 67 4.56 13.80 -5.41
N THR A 68 4.22 13.12 -4.32
CA THR A 68 5.17 12.74 -3.27
C THR A 68 5.70 11.35 -3.54
N MET A 69 7.02 11.22 -3.59
CA MET A 69 7.75 9.98 -3.81
C MET A 69 8.21 9.42 -2.47
N VAL A 70 7.90 8.16 -2.19
CA VAL A 70 8.31 7.47 -0.97
C VAL A 70 9.03 6.19 -1.35
N GLY A 71 10.32 6.10 -1.02
CA GLY A 71 11.15 4.94 -1.31
C GLY A 71 11.35 4.03 -0.10
N VAL A 72 11.45 2.74 -0.37
CA VAL A 72 11.87 1.73 0.61
C VAL A 72 13.39 1.63 0.64
N ALA A 73 13.94 0.93 1.64
CA ALA A 73 15.36 0.66 1.74
C ALA A 73 15.84 -0.14 0.53
N ASP A 74 17.11 0.06 0.16
CA ASP A 74 17.71 -0.72 -0.91
C ASP A 74 17.88 -2.18 -0.49
N HIS A 75 17.66 -3.05 -1.47
CA HIS A 75 17.95 -4.47 -1.39
C HIS A 75 18.93 -4.83 -2.51
N ASP A 76 19.76 -5.86 -2.32
CA ASP A 76 20.83 -6.27 -3.23
C ASP A 76 20.34 -6.87 -4.57
N GLU A 77 19.10 -6.60 -4.97
CA GLU A 77 18.37 -7.32 -6.03
C GLU A 77 18.19 -6.51 -7.33
N PHE A 78 18.75 -5.29 -7.44
CA PHE A 78 18.44 -4.34 -8.53
C PHE A 78 16.93 -4.09 -8.72
N ILE A 79 16.18 -4.11 -7.62
CA ILE A 79 14.74 -3.85 -7.60
C ILE A 79 14.45 -2.68 -6.67
N GLU A 80 14.01 -1.57 -7.27
CA GLU A 80 13.50 -0.41 -6.56
C GLU A 80 12.06 -0.64 -6.11
N ARG A 81 11.73 -0.17 -4.90
CA ARG A 81 10.40 -0.33 -4.30
C ARG A 81 9.94 0.99 -3.72
N GLY A 82 8.68 1.35 -3.96
CA GLY A 82 8.15 2.58 -3.40
C GLY A 82 6.70 2.88 -3.74
N ALA A 83 6.28 4.08 -3.36
CA ALA A 83 4.98 4.62 -3.66
C ALA A 83 5.06 6.03 -4.23
N VAL A 84 4.08 6.35 -5.08
CA VAL A 84 3.83 7.68 -5.61
C VAL A 84 2.47 8.12 -5.12
N LEU A 85 2.45 9.18 -4.32
CA LEU A 85 1.27 9.71 -3.66
C LEU A 85 0.87 11.03 -4.31
N LYS A 86 -0.43 11.31 -4.35
CA LYS A 86 -0.91 12.59 -4.87
C LYS A 86 -0.75 13.73 -3.87
N GLY A 87 -0.32 14.87 -4.39
CA GLY A 87 -0.11 16.10 -3.64
C GLY A 87 1.21 16.11 -2.88
N ASP A 88 1.38 17.17 -2.09
CA ASP A 88 2.60 17.45 -1.35
C ASP A 88 2.43 16.95 0.09
N ARG A 89 2.97 15.76 0.37
CA ARG A 89 2.83 15.05 1.65
C ARG A 89 4.16 14.96 2.39
N LEU A 90 4.77 16.12 2.60
CA LEU A 90 6.06 16.24 3.30
C LEU A 90 5.97 15.89 4.80
N ALA A 91 4.76 15.72 5.34
CA ALA A 91 4.54 15.21 6.70
C ALA A 91 4.86 13.71 6.85
N ILE A 92 5.15 12.99 5.75
CA ILE A 92 5.61 11.61 5.84
C ILE A 92 7.05 11.61 6.33
N GLU A 93 7.24 11.10 7.54
CA GLU A 93 8.54 10.99 8.18
C GLU A 93 9.30 9.75 7.69
N GLN A 94 10.61 9.92 7.46
CA GLN A 94 11.51 8.80 7.24
C GLN A 94 11.55 7.91 8.49
N GLY A 95 11.60 6.59 8.30
CA GLY A 95 11.56 5.57 9.35
C GLY A 95 10.15 5.24 9.86
N LYS A 96 9.09 5.79 9.24
CA LYS A 96 7.70 5.42 9.55
C LYS A 96 7.10 4.49 8.51
N ARG A 97 6.29 3.55 8.99
CA ARG A 97 5.46 2.69 8.15
C ARG A 97 4.21 3.46 7.73
N ILE A 98 3.94 3.45 6.43
CA ILE A 98 2.72 4.03 5.87
C ILE A 98 1.91 2.96 5.15
N ILE A 99 0.61 3.21 5.01
CA ILE A 99 -0.30 2.44 4.17
C ILE A 99 -0.68 3.29 2.97
N VAL A 100 -0.61 2.70 1.79
CA VAL A 100 -0.92 3.34 0.51
C VAL A 100 -1.96 2.50 -0.20
N VAL A 101 -2.95 3.17 -0.79
CA VAL A 101 -3.99 2.52 -1.59
C VAL A 101 -3.85 3.02 -3.02
N GLY A 102 -3.65 2.12 -3.97
CA GLY A 102 -3.38 2.52 -5.34
C GLY A 102 -3.19 1.35 -6.29
N THR A 103 -2.71 1.63 -7.49
CA THR A 103 -2.42 0.58 -8.48
C THR A 103 -0.97 0.14 -8.38
N LEU A 104 -0.74 -1.17 -8.26
CA LEU A 104 0.59 -1.75 -8.33
C LEU A 104 1.09 -1.75 -9.79
N ARG A 105 2.31 -1.27 -10.00
CA ARG A 105 3.02 -1.25 -11.27
C ARG A 105 4.37 -1.93 -11.10
N VAL A 106 4.74 -2.68 -12.11
CA VAL A 106 6.08 -3.24 -12.30
C VAL A 106 6.61 -2.58 -13.56
N ILE A 107 7.68 -1.81 -13.41
CA ILE A 107 8.27 -1.01 -14.49
C ILE A 107 9.66 -1.57 -14.75
N ARG A 108 9.97 -1.87 -16.01
CA ARG A 108 11.30 -2.27 -16.45
C ARG A 108 12.02 -1.06 -17.00
N HIS A 109 13.06 -0.62 -16.31
CA HIS A 109 13.93 0.47 -16.76
C HIS A 109 15.07 -0.13 -17.56
N ARG A 110 15.09 0.13 -18.88
CA ARG A 110 16.16 -0.36 -19.76
C ARG A 110 17.48 0.29 -19.37
N ALA A 111 18.57 -0.46 -19.54
CA ALA A 111 19.93 0.08 -19.38
C ALA A 111 20.11 1.34 -20.23
N CYS A 112 20.79 2.34 -19.66
CA CYS A 112 21.02 3.63 -20.31
C CYS A 112 22.33 4.27 -19.83
N VAL A 113 22.67 5.42 -20.40
CA VAL A 113 23.79 6.25 -19.94
C VAL A 113 23.23 7.58 -19.47
N VAL A 114 23.55 7.95 -18.24
CA VAL A 114 23.16 9.23 -17.63
C VAL A 114 24.44 9.99 -17.32
N GLU A 115 24.63 11.14 -17.97
CA GLU A 115 25.80 12.01 -17.76
C GLU A 115 27.15 11.27 -17.93
N GLY A 116 27.22 10.32 -18.87
CA GLY A 116 28.41 9.52 -19.14
C GLY A 116 28.59 8.28 -18.24
N VAL A 117 27.72 8.10 -17.24
CA VAL A 117 27.71 6.91 -16.35
C VAL A 117 26.75 5.87 -16.91
N ALA A 118 27.25 4.65 -17.09
CA ALA A 118 26.41 3.51 -17.47
C ALA A 118 25.53 3.08 -16.29
N VAL A 119 24.22 3.13 -16.49
CA VAL A 119 23.22 2.62 -15.55
C VAL A 119 22.70 1.29 -16.11
N PRO A 120 22.82 0.18 -15.35
CA PRO A 120 22.37 -1.13 -15.81
C PRO A 120 20.85 -1.14 -15.99
N GLU A 121 20.28 -2.25 -16.44
CA GLU A 121 18.82 -2.45 -16.38
C GLU A 121 18.38 -2.70 -14.93
N TRP A 122 17.21 -2.20 -14.53
CA TRP A 122 16.61 -2.51 -13.23
C TRP A 122 15.09 -2.57 -13.31
N TYR A 123 14.48 -3.14 -12.27
CA TYR A 123 13.02 -3.15 -12.11
C TYR A 123 12.60 -2.19 -11.00
N GLU A 124 11.41 -1.65 -11.15
CA GLU A 124 10.75 -0.87 -10.11
C GLU A 124 9.37 -1.44 -9.82
N ILE A 125 9.10 -1.71 -8.54
CA ILE A 125 7.80 -2.09 -8.00
C ILE A 125 7.21 -0.88 -7.30
N ARG A 126 6.18 -0.29 -7.91
CA ARG A 126 5.60 0.99 -7.49
C ARG A 126 4.12 0.86 -7.22
N VAL A 127 3.64 1.40 -6.11
CA VAL A 127 2.20 1.67 -5.92
C VAL A 127 1.92 3.14 -6.20
N ALA A 128 1.04 3.42 -7.15
CA ALA A 128 0.64 4.80 -7.48
C ALA A 128 -0.79 5.06 -7.01
N GLU A 129 -0.97 6.10 -6.17
CA GLU A 129 -2.30 6.61 -5.83
C GLU A 129 -3.01 7.14 -7.08
N GLN A 130 -4.30 6.81 -7.19
CA GLN A 130 -5.16 7.21 -8.31
C GLN A 130 -5.98 8.45 -8.07
#